data_AF-A0A357FU10-F1
#
_entry.id   AF-A0A357FU10-F1
#
_cell.length_a   1.000
_cell.length_b   1.000
_cell.length_c   1.000
_cell.angle_alpha   90.00
_cell.angle_beta   90.00
_cell.angle_gamma   90.00
#
_symmetry.space_group_name_H-M   'P 1'
#
loop_
_entity.id
_entity.type
_entity.pdbx_description
1 polymer ?
#
loop_
_entity_poly.entity_id
_entity_poly.type
_entity_poly.pdbx_seq_one_letter_code
_entity_poly.pdbx_strand_id
1 'polypeptide(L)'
;WDKLYGESSDGTPLVFNDQYISTGGQFYEILSGHDRFVADIRPLVFRVLDIEENLSAHPYDVCCALILEEAGCIVEHPDGSPLNCQLDTTSAVNWVAYANPELADHIRPVLQSVLGRLVG
;
A
#
# COMPACT_ATOMS: atom_id res chain seq x y z
N TRP A 1 2.38 -4.74 -11.89
CA TRP A 1 1.34 -5.63 -12.44
C TRP A 1 1.91 -6.59 -13.46
N ASP A 2 2.67 -6.11 -14.44
CA ASP A 2 3.32 -6.95 -15.47
C ASP A 2 4.15 -8.11 -14.88
N LYS A 3 4.86 -7.87 -13.78
CA LYS A 3 5.61 -8.91 -13.06
C LYS A 3 4.73 -10.01 -12.43
N LEU A 4 3.48 -9.70 -12.08
CA LEU A 4 2.55 -10.64 -11.46
C LEU A 4 1.71 -11.39 -12.50
N TYR A 5 1.25 -10.67 -13.53
CA TYR A 5 0.19 -11.16 -14.42
C TYR A 5 0.57 -11.13 -15.91
N GLY A 6 1.72 -10.56 -16.27
CA GLY A 6 2.11 -10.32 -17.66
C GLY A 6 1.28 -9.23 -18.34
N GLU A 7 1.46 -9.08 -19.65
CA GLU A 7 0.60 -8.26 -20.50
C GLU A 7 -0.67 -9.05 -20.87
N SER A 8 -1.82 -8.37 -20.95
CA SER A 8 -3.04 -9.02 -21.40
C SER A 8 -2.95 -9.37 -22.88
N SER A 9 -3.28 -10.62 -23.21
CA SER A 9 -3.23 -11.12 -24.59
C SER A 9 -4.39 -10.65 -25.47
N ASP A 10 -5.44 -10.10 -24.86
CA ASP A 10 -6.69 -9.70 -25.51
C ASP A 10 -7.00 -8.19 -25.38
N GLY A 11 -6.09 -7.41 -24.79
CA GLY A 11 -6.26 -5.96 -24.57
C GLY A 11 -7.18 -5.60 -23.40
N THR A 12 -7.74 -6.56 -22.67
CA THR A 12 -8.52 -6.29 -21.46
C THR A 12 -7.58 -6.05 -20.27
N PRO A 13 -7.72 -4.97 -19.50
CA PRO A 13 -6.88 -4.76 -18.32
C PRO A 13 -7.11 -5.86 -17.28
N LEU A 14 -6.06 -6.57 -16.89
CA LEU A 14 -6.11 -7.58 -15.82
C LEU A 14 -6.21 -6.95 -14.41
N VAL A 15 -5.82 -5.67 -14.30
CA VAL A 15 -5.82 -4.91 -13.07
C VAL A 15 -6.47 -3.56 -13.33
N PHE A 16 -7.43 -3.21 -12.49
CA PHE A 16 -7.98 -1.87 -12.41
C PHE A 16 -7.37 -1.18 -11.19
N ASN A 17 -6.94 0.07 -11.33
CA ASN A 17 -6.44 0.88 -10.22
C ASN A 17 -7.29 2.14 -10.14
N ASP A 18 -7.80 2.45 -8.95
CA ASP A 18 -8.47 3.71 -8.64
C ASP A 18 -7.68 4.47 -7.57
N GLN A 19 -7.80 5.79 -7.54
CA GLN A 19 -7.21 6.64 -6.51
C GLN A 19 -8.32 7.15 -5.59
N TYR A 20 -8.29 6.71 -4.34
CA TYR A 20 -9.18 7.24 -3.31
C TYR A 20 -8.53 8.43 -2.61
N ILE A 21 -9.34 9.42 -2.21
CA ILE A 21 -8.84 10.68 -1.64
C ILE A 21 -8.41 10.58 -0.17
N SER A 22 -8.70 9.46 0.51
CA SER A 22 -8.41 9.29 1.93
C SER A 22 -7.99 7.86 2.29
N THR A 23 -7.05 7.75 3.24
CA THR A 23 -6.60 6.46 3.81
C THR A 23 -7.76 5.67 4.40
N GLY A 24 -8.67 6.33 5.12
CA GLY A 24 -9.88 5.68 5.66
C GLY A 24 -10.79 5.10 4.57
N GLY A 25 -10.91 5.77 3.42
CA GLY A 25 -11.64 5.24 2.27
C GLY A 25 -10.95 4.03 1.65
N GLN A 26 -9.62 4.09 1.47
CA GLN A 26 -8.85 2.95 0.98
C GLN A 26 -8.93 1.73 1.91
N PHE A 27 -8.93 1.97 3.22
CA PHE A 27 -9.11 0.94 4.22
C PHE A 27 -10.49 0.30 4.13
N TYR A 28 -11.53 1.09 3.86
CA TYR A 28 -12.87 0.57 3.61
C TYR A 28 -12.94 -0.30 2.35
N GLU A 29 -12.30 0.10 1.25
CA GLU A 29 -12.31 -0.69 0.00
C GLU A 29 -11.57 -2.04 0.14
N ILE A 30 -10.47 -2.08 0.91
CA ILE A 30 -9.82 -3.34 1.29
C ILE A 30 -10.77 -4.19 2.16
N LEU A 31 -11.36 -3.59 3.18
CA LEU A 31 -12.22 -4.27 4.14
C LEU A 31 -13.50 -4.83 3.51
N SER A 32 -14.06 -4.13 2.52
CA SER A 32 -15.25 -4.58 1.75
C SER A 32 -14.90 -5.69 0.75
N GLY A 33 -13.61 -5.94 0.51
CA GLY A 33 -13.11 -6.87 -0.50
C GLY A 33 -13.22 -6.37 -1.93
N HIS A 34 -13.52 -5.08 -2.14
CA HIS A 34 -13.48 -4.46 -3.46
C HIS A 34 -12.04 -4.35 -3.95
N ASP A 35 -11.15 -3.85 -3.09
CA ASP A 35 -9.73 -3.78 -3.36
C ASP A 35 -9.02 -5.01 -2.80
N ARG A 36 -8.10 -5.57 -3.59
CA ARG A 36 -7.26 -6.71 -3.19
C ARG A 36 -5.93 -6.27 -2.61
N PHE A 37 -5.46 -5.09 -3.00
CA PHE A 37 -4.17 -4.53 -2.66
C PHE A 37 -4.22 -3.02 -2.79
N VAL A 38 -3.73 -2.31 -1.77
CA VAL A 38 -3.53 -0.86 -1.82
C VAL A 38 -2.18 -0.54 -1.18
N ALA A 39 -1.48 0.45 -1.72
CA ALA A 39 -0.22 0.91 -1.15
C ALA A 39 -0.12 2.43 -1.21
N ASP A 40 0.17 3.05 -0.07
CA ASP A 40 0.66 4.42 0.00
C ASP A 40 2.17 4.39 0.23
N ILE A 41 2.91 4.63 -0.85
CA ILE A 41 4.37 4.68 -0.88
C ILE A 41 4.89 6.10 -1.16
N ARG A 42 4.03 7.13 -1.01
CA ARG A 42 4.37 8.51 -1.35
C ARG A 42 5.62 9.00 -0.63
N PRO A 43 5.79 8.84 0.71
CA PRO A 43 7.02 9.28 1.37
C PRO A 43 8.30 8.64 0.80
N LEU A 44 8.23 7.35 0.41
CA LEU A 44 9.35 6.66 -0.22
C LEU A 44 9.66 7.22 -1.62
N VAL A 45 8.63 7.46 -2.42
CA VAL A 45 8.77 8.04 -3.77
C VAL A 45 9.28 9.48 -3.71
N PHE A 46 8.77 10.32 -2.80
CA PHE A 46 9.22 11.70 -2.64
C PHE A 46 10.71 11.78 -2.31
N ARG A 47 11.20 10.89 -1.44
CA ARG A 47 12.63 10.78 -1.13
C ARG A 47 13.48 10.45 -2.35
N VAL A 48 13.03 9.49 -3.17
CA VAL A 48 13.76 9.07 -4.39
C VAL A 48 13.80 10.17 -5.44
N LEU A 49 12.72 10.96 -5.54
CA LEU A 49 12.57 12.03 -6.53
C LEU A 49 13.07 13.40 -6.07
N ASP A 50 13.64 13.50 -4.86
CA ASP A 50 14.07 14.76 -4.25
C ASP A 50 12.96 15.82 -4.20
N ILE A 51 11.74 15.38 -3.89
CA ILE A 51 10.56 16.25 -3.73
C ILE A 51 10.47 16.64 -2.26
N GLU A 52 10.56 17.94 -1.96
CA GLU A 52 10.29 18.47 -0.62
C GLU A 52 8.85 18.15 -0.20
N GLU A 53 8.68 17.76 1.08
CA GLU A 53 7.48 17.17 1.68
C GLU A 53 6.16 17.64 1.04
N ASN A 54 5.45 16.70 0.44
CA ASN A 54 4.14 16.89 -0.17
C ASN A 54 3.12 15.99 0.54
N LEU A 55 1.83 16.10 0.20
CA LEU A 55 0.75 15.41 0.91
C LEU A 55 0.96 13.89 0.97
N SER A 56 1.21 13.37 2.17
CA SER A 56 1.32 11.94 2.51
C SER A 56 0.37 11.56 3.65
N ALA A 57 0.20 10.26 3.90
CA ALA A 57 -0.43 9.80 5.13
C ALA A 57 0.44 10.14 6.35
N HIS A 58 -0.24 10.39 7.47
CA HIS A 58 0.31 10.61 8.80
C HIS A 58 -0.23 9.55 9.78
N PRO A 59 0.27 9.46 11.03
CA PRO A 59 -0.15 8.43 11.97
C PRO A 59 -1.66 8.40 12.22
N TYR A 60 -2.32 9.56 12.22
CA TYR A 60 -3.78 9.64 12.41
C TYR A 60 -4.56 9.14 11.18
N ASP A 61 -4.00 9.16 9.98
CA ASP A 61 -4.68 8.67 8.78
C ASP A 61 -4.79 7.14 8.76
N VAL A 62 -3.83 6.46 9.39
CA VAL A 62 -3.77 4.99 9.51
C VAL A 62 -4.38 4.46 10.82
N CYS A 63 -5.05 5.30 11.61
CA CYS A 63 -5.56 4.92 12.93
C CYS A 63 -6.56 3.75 12.92
N CYS A 64 -7.19 3.48 11.77
CA CYS A 64 -8.11 2.36 11.58
C CYS A 64 -7.43 1.04 11.19
N ALA A 65 -6.09 0.96 11.16
CA ALA A 65 -5.37 -0.25 10.72
C ALA A 65 -5.75 -1.50 11.53
N LEU A 66 -5.99 -1.35 12.84
CA LEU A 66 -6.44 -2.45 13.71
C LEU A 66 -7.76 -3.09 13.24
N ILE A 67 -8.65 -2.33 12.59
CA ILE A 67 -9.92 -2.88 12.07
C ILE A 67 -9.63 -3.83 10.90
N LEU A 68 -8.66 -3.49 10.05
CA LEU A 68 -8.24 -4.33 8.92
C LEU A 68 -7.59 -5.62 9.44
N GLU A 69 -6.69 -5.50 10.41
CA GLU A 69 -6.03 -6.66 11.02
C GLU A 69 -7.03 -7.63 11.66
N GLU A 70 -8.00 -7.12 12.43
CA GLU A 70 -9.06 -7.93 13.03
C GLU A 70 -9.99 -8.58 11.98
N ALA A 71 -10.11 -7.98 10.81
CA ALA A 71 -10.86 -8.55 9.69
C ALA A 71 -10.05 -9.59 8.88
N GLY A 72 -8.79 -9.86 9.25
CA GLY A 72 -7.91 -10.80 8.56
C GLY A 72 -7.18 -10.20 7.35
N CYS A 73 -7.29 -8.89 7.13
CA CYS A 73 -6.44 -8.19 6.19
C CYS A 73 -5.02 -8.04 6.76
N ILE A 74 -4.05 -7.81 5.88
CA ILE A 74 -2.66 -7.53 6.27
C ILE A 74 -2.39 -6.05 6.05
N VAL A 75 -1.90 -5.34 7.06
CA VAL A 75 -1.42 -3.96 6.95
C VAL A 75 0.01 -3.87 7.49
N GLU A 76 0.93 -3.35 6.68
CA GLU A 76 2.36 -3.37 6.97
C GLU A 76 3.08 -2.17 6.35
N HIS A 77 4.33 -1.94 6.74
CA HIS A 77 5.23 -1.09 5.97
C HIS A 77 5.61 -1.77 4.64
N PRO A 78 6.06 -1.01 3.62
CA PRO A 78 6.40 -1.59 2.31
C PRO A 78 7.52 -2.63 2.33
N ASP A 79 8.34 -2.66 3.37
CA ASP A 79 9.39 -3.67 3.59
C ASP A 79 8.87 -4.95 4.28
N GLY A 80 7.56 -5.02 4.56
CA GLY A 80 6.92 -6.14 5.25
C GLY A 80 7.04 -6.11 6.77
N SER A 81 7.64 -5.08 7.36
CA SER A 81 7.62 -4.91 8.81
C SER A 81 6.24 -4.44 9.30
N PRO A 82 5.84 -4.80 10.54
CA PRO A 82 4.56 -4.34 11.09
C PRO A 82 4.42 -2.82 11.02
N LEU A 83 3.22 -2.32 10.73
CA LEU A 83 2.96 -0.89 10.70
C LEU A 83 3.13 -0.31 12.12
N ASN A 84 4.27 0.35 12.38
CA ASN A 84 4.61 0.89 13.69
C ASN A 84 5.29 2.25 13.54
N CYS A 85 4.46 3.30 13.45
CA CYS A 85 4.91 4.67 13.31
C CYS A 85 4.86 5.42 14.65
N GLN A 86 5.63 6.52 14.76
CA GLN A 86 5.55 7.39 15.92
C GLN A 86 4.15 8.00 16.03
N LEU A 87 3.60 8.05 17.24
CA LEU A 87 2.28 8.62 17.48
C LEU A 87 2.37 10.15 17.54
N ASP A 88 2.37 10.77 16.36
CA ASP A 88 2.41 12.23 16.17
C ASP A 88 1.52 12.65 14.98
N THR A 89 1.63 13.91 14.56
CA THR A 89 0.83 14.50 13.47
C THR A 89 1.64 14.89 12.24
N THR A 90 2.94 14.61 12.21
CA THR A 90 3.89 15.16 11.23
C THR A 90 4.73 14.09 10.54
N SER A 91 4.89 12.92 11.16
CA SER A 91 5.63 11.81 10.59
C SER A 91 4.97 11.32 9.31
N ALA A 92 5.70 11.31 8.21
CA ALA A 92 5.24 10.75 6.96
C ALA A 92 5.19 9.21 7.06
N VAL A 93 4.05 8.60 6.76
CA VAL A 93 3.81 7.16 6.90
C VAL A 93 3.67 6.52 5.52
N ASN A 94 4.50 5.52 5.24
CA ASN A 94 4.24 4.58 4.16
C ASN A 94 3.52 3.36 4.72
N TRP A 95 2.52 2.86 4.02
CA TRP A 95 1.79 1.66 4.39
C TRP A 95 1.32 0.89 3.15
N VAL A 96 1.12 -0.40 3.33
CA VAL A 96 0.60 -1.33 2.34
C VAL A 96 -0.47 -2.18 3.00
N ALA A 97 -1.58 -2.41 2.29
CA ALA A 97 -2.66 -3.27 2.73
C ALA A 97 -2.96 -4.35 1.69
N TYR A 98 -3.21 -5.56 2.17
CA TYR A 98 -3.65 -6.71 1.38
C TYR A 98 -4.94 -7.25 1.98
N ALA A 99 -5.88 -7.64 1.13
CA ALA A 99 -7.19 -8.10 1.61
C ALA A 99 -7.11 -9.41 2.41
N ASN A 100 -6.07 -10.23 2.22
CA ASN A 100 -5.85 -11.48 2.97
C ASN A 100 -4.36 -11.92 2.91
N PRO A 101 -3.96 -12.93 3.71
CA PRO A 101 -2.58 -13.45 3.71
C PRO A 101 -2.12 -14.02 2.37
N GLU A 102 -2.99 -14.72 1.63
CA GLU A 102 -2.63 -15.33 0.34
C GLU A 102 -2.23 -14.28 -0.69
N LEU A 103 -2.94 -13.15 -0.72
CA LEU A 103 -2.60 -12.00 -1.55
C LEU A 103 -1.30 -11.34 -1.10
N ALA A 104 -1.08 -11.23 0.22
CA ALA A 104 0.18 -10.70 0.75
C ALA A 104 1.37 -11.56 0.31
N ASP A 105 1.29 -12.88 0.44
CA ASP A 105 2.36 -13.80 0.04
C ASP A 105 2.63 -13.77 -1.47
N HIS A 106 1.59 -13.54 -2.27
CA HIS A 106 1.71 -13.43 -3.72
C HIS A 106 2.31 -12.09 -4.18
N ILE A 107 1.87 -10.97 -3.58
CA ILE A 107 2.15 -9.62 -4.07
C ILE A 107 3.39 -9.00 -3.40
N ARG A 108 3.56 -9.20 -2.09
CA ARG A 108 4.63 -8.58 -1.27
C ARG A 108 6.04 -8.78 -1.86
N PRO A 109 6.47 -9.99 -2.26
CA PRO A 109 7.83 -10.18 -2.76
C PRO A 109 8.08 -9.39 -4.06
N VAL A 110 7.06 -9.26 -4.90
CA VAL A 110 7.15 -8.52 -6.16
C VAL A 110 7.17 -7.02 -5.89
N LEU A 111 6.35 -6.52 -4.96
CA LEU A 111 6.36 -5.13 -4.52
C LEU A 111 7.75 -4.75 -4.00
N GLN A 112 8.30 -5.52 -3.06
CA GLN A 112 9.63 -5.30 -2.49
C GLN A 112 10.73 -5.33 -3.55
N SER A 113 10.65 -6.27 -4.51
CA SER A 113 11.57 -6.32 -5.65
C SER A 113 11.52 -5.08 -6.54
N VAL A 114 10.34 -4.48 -6.72
CA VAL A 114 10.18 -3.24 -7.51
C VAL A 114 10.70 -2.04 -6.71
N LEU A 115 10.30 -1.90 -5.45
CA LEU A 115 10.73 -0.79 -4.59
C LEU A 115 12.24 -0.80 -4.36
N GLY A 116 12.84 -1.98 -4.16
CA GLY A 116 14.29 -2.10 -3.98
C GLY A 116 15.11 -1.62 -5.19
N ARG A 117 14.54 -1.60 -6.40
CA ARG A 117 15.18 -1.03 -7.60
C ARG A 117 15.02 0.48 -7.71
N LEU A 118 14.08 1.07 -6.97
CA LEU A 118 13.85 2.51 -6.95
C LEU A 118 14.67 3.21 -5.88
N VAL A 119 14.97 2.51 -4.77
CA VAL A 119 15.66 3.07 -3.60
C VAL A 119 17.16 2.78 -3.59
N GLY A 120 17.63 1.78 -4.37
CA GLY A 120 19.05 1.44 -4.52
C GLY A 120 19.71 2.16 -5.68
#